data_AF-A0A946BTY8-F1
#
_entry.id   AF-A0A946BTY8-F1
#
_cell.length_a   1.000
_cell.length_b   1.000
_cell.length_c   1.000
_cell.angle_alpha   90.00
_cell.angle_beta   90.00
_cell.angle_gamma   90.00
#
_symmetry.space_group_name_H-M   'P 1'
#
loop_
_entity.id
_entity.type
_entity.pdbx_description
1 polymer ?
#
loop_
_entity_poly.entity_id
_entity_poly.type
_entity_poly.pdbx_seq_one_letter_code
_entity_poly.pdbx_strand_id
1 'polypeptide(L)'
;MDNFLEEKILHLYQEPAIGATYSNTYGEENIQSLVATYRSLDEQSMSEMMARITQFSQSADLATCFISVGVLHALGQDAAVQEAYQWAKMQEDSGQIISHFDIGKSVADYFTSR
;
A
#
# COMPACT_ATOMS: atom_id res chain seq x y z
N MET A 1 19.66 2.32 13.86
CA MET A 1 19.93 3.17 12.68
C MET A 1 18.64 3.28 11.87
N ASP A 2 17.49 3.34 12.57
CA ASP A 2 16.23 2.78 12.08
C ASP A 2 15.24 3.87 11.65
N ASN A 3 15.45 5.12 12.10
CA ASN A 3 14.59 6.25 11.74
C ASN A 3 14.63 6.60 10.25
N PHE A 4 15.77 6.40 9.56
CA PHE A 4 15.89 6.83 8.16
C PHE A 4 15.05 5.97 7.21
N LEU A 5 14.96 4.66 7.45
CA LEU A 5 14.12 3.77 6.63
C LEU A 5 12.64 4.04 6.89
N GLU A 6 12.26 4.26 8.15
CA GLU A 6 10.90 4.62 8.53
C GLU A 6 10.44 5.94 7.88
N GLU A 7 11.24 7.00 8.02
CA GLU A 7 10.97 8.30 7.39
C GLU A 7 10.87 8.18 5.87
N LYS A 8 11.75 7.39 5.24
CA LYS A 8 11.72 7.13 3.80
C LYS A 8 10.44 6.40 3.38
N ILE A 9 10.01 5.36 4.12
CA ILE A 9 8.77 4.64 3.82
C ILE A 9 7.56 5.58 3.97
N LEU A 10 7.48 6.33 5.06
CA LEU A 10 6.39 7.29 5.29
C LEU A 10 6.33 8.36 4.20
N HIS A 11 7.49 8.85 3.75
CA HIS A 11 7.58 9.81 2.66
C HIS A 11 7.03 9.28 1.34
N LEU A 12 7.23 7.99 1.04
CA LEU A 12 6.70 7.34 -0.17
C LEU A 12 5.17 7.19 -0.16
N TYR A 13 4.52 7.23 1.01
CA TYR A 13 3.05 7.33 1.12
C TYR A 13 2.56 8.77 0.92
N GLN A 14 3.43 9.76 1.04
CA GLN A 14 3.10 11.19 0.99
C GLN A 14 3.46 11.84 -0.35
N GLU A 15 4.31 11.20 -1.16
CA GLU A 15 4.78 11.74 -2.44
C GLU A 15 4.55 10.77 -3.61
N PRO A 16 3.79 11.18 -4.64
CA PRO A 16 3.11 12.48 -4.78
C PRO A 16 1.93 12.63 -3.80
N ALA A 17 1.68 13.87 -3.35
CA ALA A 17 0.58 14.14 -2.43
C ALA A 17 -0.76 13.79 -3.09
N ILE A 18 -1.46 12.79 -2.54
CA ILE A 18 -2.80 12.41 -3.01
C ILE A 18 -3.76 13.52 -2.60
N GLY A 19 -4.11 14.39 -3.55
CA GLY A 19 -5.14 15.42 -3.36
C GLY A 19 -6.53 14.80 -3.18
N ALA A 20 -7.48 15.58 -2.63
CA ALA A 20 -8.86 15.16 -2.37
C ALA A 20 -9.61 14.62 -3.60
N THR A 21 -9.12 14.93 -4.80
CA THR A 21 -9.50 14.26 -6.04
C THR A 21 -8.52 13.11 -6.28
N TYR A 22 -8.96 11.89 -6.00
CA TYR A 22 -8.27 10.64 -6.36
C TYR A 22 -8.06 10.56 -7.88
N SER A 23 -7.08 11.30 -8.41
CA SER A 23 -6.61 11.12 -9.78
C SER A 23 -5.72 9.88 -9.77
N ASN A 24 -6.20 8.84 -10.46
CA ASN A 24 -5.62 7.50 -10.61
C ASN A 24 -4.09 7.47 -10.79
N THR A 25 -3.51 8.54 -11.34
CA THR A 25 -2.08 8.71 -11.59
C THR A 25 -1.22 8.71 -10.32
N TYR A 26 -1.66 9.34 -9.23
CA TYR A 26 -0.80 9.50 -8.04
C TYR A 26 -0.69 8.21 -7.23
N GLY A 27 -1.83 7.53 -7.02
CA GLY A 27 -1.85 6.21 -6.37
C GLY A 27 -1.00 5.16 -7.11
N GLU A 28 -1.00 5.19 -8.44
CA GLU A 28 -0.13 4.34 -9.27
C GLU A 28 1.35 4.61 -8.99
N GLU A 29 1.79 5.87 -8.99
CA GLU A 29 3.18 6.27 -8.73
C GLU A 29 3.63 5.88 -7.31
N ASN A 30 2.78 6.05 -6.29
CA ASN A 30 3.09 5.62 -4.92
C ASN A 30 3.32 4.11 -4.84
N ILE A 31 2.39 3.32 -5.40
CA ILE A 31 2.48 1.86 -5.38
C ILE A 31 3.74 1.39 -6.13
N GLN A 32 3.99 1.92 -7.33
CA GLN A 32 5.19 1.58 -8.10
C GLN A 32 6.48 1.94 -7.35
N SER A 33 6.54 3.12 -6.74
CA SER A 33 7.72 3.58 -6.00
C SER A 33 8.00 2.74 -4.76
N LEU A 34 6.96 2.34 -4.03
CA LEU A 34 7.07 1.44 -2.88
C LEU A 34 7.51 0.03 -3.31
N VAL A 35 6.95 -0.52 -4.39
CA VAL A 35 7.35 -1.83 -4.93
C VAL A 35 8.80 -1.81 -5.42
N ALA A 36 9.20 -0.78 -6.15
CA ALA A 36 10.57 -0.61 -6.64
C ALA A 36 11.55 -0.46 -5.47
N THR A 37 11.20 0.36 -4.47
CA THR A 37 12.00 0.53 -3.25
C THR A 37 12.17 -0.82 -2.56
N TYR A 38 11.08 -1.54 -2.28
CA TYR A 38 11.12 -2.87 -1.66
C TYR A 38 12.09 -3.81 -2.37
N ARG A 39 12.00 -3.92 -3.71
CA ARG A 39 12.84 -4.80 -4.52
C ARG A 39 14.33 -4.43 -4.52
N SER A 40 14.69 -3.19 -4.12
CA SER A 40 16.07 -2.70 -4.07
C SER A 40 16.72 -2.79 -2.68
N LEU A 41 15.95 -3.15 -1.65
CA LEU A 41 16.42 -3.25 -0.27
C LEU A 41 17.17 -4.56 -0.02
N ASP A 42 17.97 -4.61 1.04
CA ASP A 42 18.48 -5.87 1.60
C ASP A 42 17.37 -6.65 2.32
N GLU A 43 17.61 -7.93 2.63
CA GLU A 43 16.61 -8.82 3.26
C GLU A 43 16.05 -8.28 4.58
N GLN A 44 16.89 -7.68 5.42
CA GLN A 44 16.46 -7.13 6.71
C GLN A 44 15.52 -5.93 6.46
N SER A 45 15.95 -5.00 5.63
CA SER A 45 15.18 -3.81 5.27
C SER A 45 13.88 -4.16 4.54
N MET A 46 13.87 -5.21 3.71
CA MET A 46 12.67 -5.77 3.08
C MET A 46 11.68 -6.26 4.14
N SER A 47 12.15 -7.03 5.13
CA SER A 47 11.29 -7.53 6.20
C SER A 47 10.67 -6.40 7.02
N GLU A 48 11.45 -5.37 7.35
CA GLU A 48 10.98 -4.19 8.08
C GLU A 48 9.94 -3.40 7.27
N MET A 49 10.20 -3.19 5.98
CA MET A 49 9.25 -2.53 5.09
C MET A 49 7.94 -3.33 4.94
N MET A 50 8.03 -4.65 4.80
CA MET A 50 6.86 -5.52 4.68
C MET A 50 5.98 -5.49 5.93
N ALA A 51 6.59 -5.51 7.12
CA ALA A 51 5.88 -5.39 8.39
C ALA A 51 5.08 -4.09 8.46
N ARG A 52 5.68 -2.97 8.04
CA ARG A 52 5.01 -1.65 8.01
C ARG A 52 3.89 -1.57 6.99
N ILE A 53 4.11 -2.05 5.76
CA ILE A 53 3.06 -2.09 4.73
C ILE A 53 1.87 -2.91 5.22
N THR A 54 2.14 -4.06 5.86
CA THR A 54 1.08 -4.91 6.44
C THR A 54 0.31 -4.18 7.52
N GLN A 55 0.99 -3.46 8.43
CA GLN A 55 0.34 -2.64 9.44
C GLN A 55 -0.52 -1.52 8.82
N PHE A 56 -0.01 -0.81 7.82
CA PHE A 56 -0.70 0.30 7.15
C PHE A 56 -1.87 -0.14 6.27
N SER A 57 -1.89 -1.40 5.82
CA SER A 57 -3.05 -1.98 5.13
C SER A 57 -4.34 -1.97 5.98
N GLN A 58 -4.20 -1.81 7.30
CA GLN A 58 -5.29 -1.75 8.27
C GLN A 58 -5.46 -0.35 8.88
N SER A 59 -5.07 0.69 8.13
CA SER A 59 -5.23 2.09 8.55
C SER A 59 -6.66 2.60 8.28
N ALA A 60 -7.15 3.51 9.14
CA ALA A 60 -8.38 4.27 8.89
C ALA A 60 -8.19 5.38 7.83
N ASP A 61 -6.95 5.72 7.49
CA ASP A 61 -6.65 6.62 6.38
C ASP A 61 -6.80 5.88 5.05
N LEU A 62 -7.82 6.26 4.27
CA LEU A 62 -8.20 5.58 3.03
C LEU A 62 -7.08 5.58 1.98
N ALA A 63 -6.26 6.63 1.91
CA ALA A 63 -5.14 6.70 0.96
C ALA A 63 -4.04 5.71 1.35
N THR A 64 -3.71 5.68 2.65
CA THR A 64 -2.71 4.79 3.22
C THR A 64 -3.09 3.33 3.00
N CYS A 65 -4.30 2.94 3.40
CA CYS A 65 -4.73 1.55 3.32
C CYS A 65 -4.87 1.09 1.85
N PHE A 66 -5.35 1.97 0.96
CA PHE A 66 -5.37 1.76 -0.50
C PHE A 66 -3.99 1.46 -1.06
N ILE A 67 -3.00 2.34 -0.81
CA ILE A 67 -1.63 2.16 -1.31
C ILE A 67 -1.05 0.86 -0.77
N SER A 68 -1.18 0.61 0.54
CA SER A 68 -0.62 -0.59 1.18
C SER A 68 -1.17 -1.88 0.58
N VAL A 69 -2.48 -2.00 0.38
CA VAL A 69 -3.09 -3.19 -0.24
C VAL A 69 -2.65 -3.34 -1.70
N GLY A 70 -2.55 -2.25 -2.45
CA GLY A 70 -2.01 -2.27 -3.82
C GLY A 70 -0.57 -2.79 -3.86
N VAL A 71 0.29 -2.36 -2.94
CA VAL A 71 1.68 -2.83 -2.84
C VAL A 71 1.75 -4.31 -2.44
N LEU A 72 0.98 -4.74 -1.44
CA LEU A 72 0.92 -6.14 -1.02
C LEU A 72 0.50 -7.05 -2.19
N HIS A 73 -0.53 -6.63 -2.92
CA HIS A 73 -1.01 -7.34 -4.11
C HIS A 73 0.07 -7.41 -5.21
N ALA A 74 0.73 -6.29 -5.53
CA ALA A 74 1.80 -6.25 -6.53
C ALA A 74 3.04 -7.09 -6.15
N LEU A 75 3.24 -7.36 -4.85
CA LEU A 75 4.32 -8.20 -4.33
C LEU A 75 3.88 -9.67 -4.12
N GLY A 76 2.67 -10.05 -4.52
CA GLY A 76 2.14 -11.40 -4.38
C GLY A 76 1.89 -11.83 -2.93
N GLN A 77 1.65 -10.89 -2.02
CA GLN A 77 1.40 -11.15 -0.60
C GLN A 77 -0.08 -11.45 -0.33
N ASP A 78 -0.61 -12.49 -0.97
CA ASP A 78 -2.04 -12.82 -0.98
C ASP A 78 -2.63 -13.01 0.43
N ALA A 79 -1.86 -13.60 1.36
CA ALA A 79 -2.28 -13.78 2.74
C ALA A 79 -2.48 -12.44 3.47
N ALA A 80 -1.54 -11.51 3.32
CA ALA A 80 -1.63 -10.18 3.91
C ALA A 80 -2.77 -9.35 3.29
N VAL A 81 -2.99 -9.48 1.98
CA VAL A 81 -4.16 -8.88 1.32
C VAL A 81 -5.44 -9.45 1.90
N GLN A 82 -5.55 -10.77 2.03
CA GLN A 82 -6.74 -11.40 2.60
C GLN A 82 -7.00 -10.93 4.05
N GLU A 83 -5.96 -10.83 4.87
CA GLU A 83 -6.06 -10.30 6.24
C GLU A 83 -6.57 -8.86 6.27
N ALA A 84 -6.08 -7.98 5.40
CA ALA A 84 -6.57 -6.60 5.28
C ALA A 84 -8.06 -6.56 4.92
N TYR A 85 -8.51 -7.41 3.98
CA TYR A 85 -9.94 -7.51 3.65
C TYR A 85 -10.80 -8.05 4.79
N GLN A 86 -10.29 -8.96 5.62
CA GLN A 86 -11.01 -9.42 6.81
C GLN A 86 -11.11 -8.31 7.85
N TRP A 87 -10.03 -7.56 8.08
CA TRP A 87 -10.04 -6.40 8.95
C TRP A 87 -11.04 -5.34 8.49
N ALA A 88 -11.08 -5.02 7.19
CA ALA A 88 -11.98 -4.02 6.61
C ALA A 88 -13.46 -4.38 6.81
N LYS A 89 -13.81 -5.67 6.75
CA LYS A 89 -15.19 -6.15 7.01
C LYS A 89 -15.67 -5.93 8.44
N MET A 90 -14.74 -5.73 9.39
CA MET A 90 -15.07 -5.47 10.79
C MET A 90 -15.24 -3.98 11.09
N GLN A 91 -14.95 -3.09 10.13
CA GLN A 91 -15.06 -1.64 10.29
C GLN A 91 -16.47 -1.14 9.97
N GLU A 92 -16.87 -0.02 10.57
CA GLU A 92 -18.19 0.59 10.35
C GLU A 92 -18.38 1.07 8.90
N ASP A 93 -17.30 1.51 8.26
CA ASP A 93 -17.20 2.02 6.89
C ASP A 93 -16.68 0.96 5.89
N SER A 94 -16.84 -0.32 6.22
CA SER A 94 -16.32 -1.48 5.45
C SER A 94 -16.48 -1.36 3.92
N GLY A 95 -17.66 -0.95 3.44
CA GLY A 95 -17.92 -0.81 2.01
C GLY A 95 -17.03 0.23 1.32
N GLN A 96 -16.73 1.35 2.00
CA GLN A 96 -15.86 2.39 1.47
C GLN A 96 -14.40 1.91 1.45
N ILE A 97 -13.92 1.28 2.53
CA ILE A 97 -12.57 0.74 2.63
C ILE A 97 -12.33 -0.33 1.56
N ILE A 98 -13.24 -1.31 1.44
CA ILE A 98 -13.14 -2.41 0.47
C ILE A 98 -13.12 -1.84 -0.96
N SER A 99 -13.97 -0.85 -1.26
CA SER A 99 -13.94 -0.20 -2.57
C SER A 99 -12.58 0.45 -2.87
N HIS A 100 -11.90 1.02 -1.87
CA HIS A 100 -10.55 1.55 -2.07
C HIS A 100 -9.54 0.43 -2.29
N PHE A 101 -9.64 -0.68 -1.56
CA PHE A 101 -8.78 -1.85 -1.79
C PHE A 101 -8.92 -2.43 -3.20
N ASP A 102 -10.14 -2.52 -3.73
CA ASP A 102 -10.39 -3.00 -5.09
C ASP A 102 -9.75 -2.08 -6.15
N ILE A 103 -9.80 -0.76 -5.92
CA ILE A 103 -9.10 0.21 -6.78
C ILE A 103 -7.58 -0.01 -6.69
N GLY A 104 -7.03 -0.19 -5.48
CA GLY A 104 -5.59 -0.42 -5.26
C GLY A 104 -5.07 -1.65 -5.99
N LYS A 105 -5.82 -2.76 -5.92
CA LYS A 105 -5.50 -3.98 -6.68
C LYS A 105 -5.61 -3.76 -8.18
N SER A 106 -6.65 -3.08 -8.65
CA SER A 106 -6.84 -2.80 -10.08
C SER A 106 -5.69 -1.96 -10.65
N VAL A 107 -5.22 -0.97 -9.89
CA VAL A 107 -4.04 -0.16 -10.25
C VAL A 107 -2.78 -1.03 -10.28
N ALA A 108 -2.60 -1.89 -9.27
CA ALA A 108 -1.49 -2.83 -9.22
C ALA A 108 -1.47 -3.80 -10.41
N ASP A 109 -2.61 -4.38 -10.77
CA ASP A 109 -2.76 -5.27 -11.92
C ASP A 109 -2.42 -4.57 -13.25
N TYR A 110 -2.81 -3.30 -13.39
CA TYR A 110 -2.58 -2.53 -14.61
C TYR A 110 -1.09 -2.34 -14.94
N PHE A 111 -0.22 -2.14 -13.94
CA PHE A 111 1.22 -1.98 -14.20
C PHE A 111 2.02 -3.27 -14.07
N THR A 112 1.55 -4.26 -13.31
CA THR A 112 2.24 -5.57 -13.21
C THR A 112 2.00 -6.47 -14.44
N SER A 113 0.95 -6.18 -15.22
CA SER A 113 0.65 -6.86 -16.49
C SER A 113 1.35 -6.27 -17.73
N ARG A 114 2.16 -5.21 -17.54
CA ARG A 114 2.96 -4.55 -18.60
C ARG A 114 4.41 -4.99 -18.57
#